data_AF-A0A8T5NGZ9-F1
#
_entry.id   AF-A0A8T5NGZ9-F1
#
_cell.length_a   1.000
_cell.length_b   1.000
_cell.length_c   1.000
_cell.angle_alpha   90.00
_cell.angle_beta   90.00
_cell.angle_gamma   90.00
#
_symmetry.space_group_name_H-M   'P 1'
#
loop_
_entity.id
_entity.type
_entity.pdbx_description
1 polymer ?
#
loop_
_entity_poly.entity_id
_entity_poly.type
_entity_poly.pdbx_seq_one_letter_code
_entity_poly.pdbx_strand_id
1 'polypeptide(L)'
;MSEMSEIIRKMGLFSVGVFSLTQEKVEEFTQDMIKKGDISREEGKKFVKEVLSEKEKQISDLEDKINENVEKVMKKSGVVMKSDISALEKKIEELEKTIESLSKK
;
A
#
# COMPACT_ATOMS: atom_id res chain seq x y z
N MET A 1 17.73 -37.21 4.04
CA MET A 1 16.50 -36.50 4.50
C MET A 1 16.81 -35.08 5.02
N SER A 2 17.82 -34.38 4.47
CA SER A 2 18.31 -33.10 4.99
C SER A 2 17.83 -31.89 4.16
N GLU A 3 17.93 -31.97 2.83
CA GLU A 3 17.66 -30.85 1.91
C GLU A 3 16.21 -30.33 1.96
N MET A 4 15.22 -31.22 1.89
CA MET A 4 13.80 -30.84 1.87
C MET A 4 13.36 -30.18 3.19
N SER A 5 13.90 -30.66 4.31
CA SER A 5 13.59 -30.12 5.64
C SER A 5 14.13 -28.71 5.80
N GLU A 6 15.29 -28.43 5.21
CA GLU A 6 15.95 -27.13 5.29
C GLU A 6 15.25 -26.09 4.41
N ILE A 7 14.80 -26.49 3.21
CA ILE A 7 13.97 -25.65 2.33
C ILE A 7 12.64 -25.32 3.02
N ILE A 8 11.96 -26.29 3.63
CA ILE A 8 10.69 -26.06 4.35
C ILE A 8 10.92 -25.15 5.56
N ARG A 9 12.03 -25.30 6.29
CA ARG A 9 12.37 -24.45 7.44
C ARG A 9 12.69 -23.02 7.00
N LYS A 10 13.40 -22.85 5.87
CA LYS A 10 13.61 -21.54 5.24
C LYS A 10 12.27 -20.94 4.79
N MET A 11 11.41 -21.69 4.11
CA MET A 11 10.06 -21.25 3.70
C MET A 11 9.17 -20.88 4.91
N GLY A 12 9.27 -21.60 6.02
CA GLY A 12 8.61 -21.26 7.29
C GLY A 12 9.21 -20.06 8.03
N LEU A 13 10.42 -19.62 7.67
CA LEU A 13 10.97 -18.32 8.07
C LEU A 13 10.54 -17.20 7.09
N PHE A 14 10.19 -17.55 5.85
CA PHE A 14 9.61 -16.64 4.85
C PHE A 14 8.09 -16.47 5.00
N SER A 15 7.41 -17.27 5.82
CA SER A 15 5.99 -17.09 6.14
C SER A 15 5.72 -15.84 6.98
N VAL A 16 6.73 -15.05 7.30
CA VAL A 16 6.61 -13.70 7.89
C VAL A 16 6.24 -12.68 6.80
N GLY A 17 5.21 -13.00 6.00
CA GLY A 17 4.58 -12.10 5.04
C GLY A 17 5.46 -11.58 3.89
N VAL A 18 4.79 -11.00 2.88
CA VAL A 18 5.42 -10.32 1.75
C VAL A 18 6.31 -9.15 2.19
N PHE A 19 6.09 -8.64 3.41
CA PHE A 19 6.90 -7.60 4.04
C PHE A 19 8.33 -8.06 4.39
N SER A 20 8.53 -9.34 4.73
CA SER A 20 9.87 -9.88 5.01
C SER A 20 10.63 -10.31 3.75
N LEU A 21 10.00 -10.29 2.56
CA LEU A 21 10.68 -10.55 1.29
C LEU A 21 11.53 -9.33 0.92
N THR A 22 12.83 -9.41 1.13
CA THR A 22 13.81 -8.43 0.67
C THR A 22 14.30 -8.80 -0.73
N GLN A 23 14.76 -7.80 -1.48
CA GLN A 23 15.38 -8.02 -2.80
C GLN A 23 16.53 -9.03 -2.71
N GLU A 24 17.40 -8.88 -1.71
CA GLU A 24 18.54 -9.77 -1.47
C GLU A 24 18.12 -11.24 -1.31
N LYS A 25 17.04 -11.50 -0.57
CA LYS A 25 16.53 -12.86 -0.37
C LYS A 25 15.91 -13.46 -1.62
N VAL A 26 15.22 -12.65 -2.42
CA VAL A 26 14.65 -13.09 -3.71
C VAL A 26 15.78 -13.39 -4.70
N GLU A 27 16.82 -12.56 -4.73
CA GLU A 27 18.02 -12.78 -5.53
C GLU A 27 18.77 -14.05 -5.10
N GLU A 28 19.00 -14.26 -3.80
CA GLU A 28 19.64 -15.46 -3.25
C GLU A 28 18.88 -16.73 -3.66
N PHE A 29 17.57 -16.75 -3.45
CA PHE A 29 16.71 -17.87 -3.84
C PHE A 29 16.75 -18.16 -5.34
N THR A 30 16.73 -17.10 -6.15
CA THR A 30 16.82 -17.22 -7.61
C THR A 30 18.17 -17.75 -8.05
N GLN A 31 19.27 -17.29 -7.43
CA GLN A 31 20.61 -17.80 -7.74
C GLN A 31 20.74 -19.29 -7.40
N ASP A 32 20.13 -19.74 -6.32
CA ASP A 32 20.13 -21.16 -5.95
C ASP A 32 19.36 -22.02 -6.97
N MET A 33 18.23 -21.52 -7.49
CA MET A 33 17.50 -22.20 -8.59
C MET A 33 18.32 -22.26 -9.89
N ILE A 34 19.05 -21.19 -10.24
CA ILE A 34 19.94 -21.19 -11.40
C ILE A 34 21.07 -22.21 -11.21
N LYS A 35 21.70 -22.26 -10.03
CA LYS A 35 22.79 -23.20 -9.73
C LYS A 35 22.34 -24.66 -9.78
N LYS A 36 21.11 -24.94 -9.36
CA LYS A 36 20.49 -26.27 -9.42
C LYS A 36 20.10 -26.68 -10.84
N GLY A 37 20.09 -25.72 -11.78
CA GLY A 37 19.65 -25.93 -13.16
C GLY A 37 18.12 -25.95 -13.30
N ASP A 38 17.39 -25.52 -12.27
CA ASP A 38 15.93 -25.50 -12.27
C ASP A 38 15.37 -24.41 -13.20
N ILE A 39 16.11 -23.31 -13.35
CA ILE A 39 15.77 -22.18 -14.24
C ILE A 39 17.02 -21.65 -14.93
N SER A 40 16.84 -21.05 -16.10
CA SER A 40 17.91 -20.33 -16.79
C SER A 40 18.21 -18.98 -16.12
N ARG A 41 19.38 -18.41 -16.43
CA ARG A 41 19.78 -17.09 -15.92
C ARG A 41 18.84 -15.97 -16.37
N GLU A 42 18.25 -16.09 -17.56
CA GLU A 42 17.27 -15.11 -18.06
C GLU A 42 15.94 -15.23 -17.32
N GLU A 43 15.45 -16.45 -17.11
CA GLU A 43 14.21 -16.70 -16.35
C GLU A 43 14.35 -16.23 -14.91
N GLY A 44 15.50 -16.46 -14.28
CA GLY A 44 15.76 -15.95 -12.93
C GLY A 44 15.71 -14.42 -12.84
N LYS A 45 16.34 -13.71 -13.78
CA LYS A 45 16.27 -12.24 -13.82
C LYS A 45 14.83 -11.74 -13.99
N LYS A 46 14.04 -12.42 -14.82
CA LYS A 46 12.63 -12.10 -15.03
C LYS A 46 11.80 -12.33 -13.76
N PHE A 47 12.03 -13.46 -13.08
CA PHE A 47 11.35 -13.80 -11.82
C PHE A 47 11.60 -12.74 -10.73
N VAL A 48 12.86 -12.35 -10.51
CA VAL A 48 13.20 -11.30 -9.53
C VAL A 48 12.44 -10.01 -9.84
N LYS A 49 12.43 -9.59 -11.10
CA LYS A 49 11.74 -8.36 -11.53
C LYS A 49 10.23 -8.43 -11.33
N GLU A 50 9.61 -9.56 -11.66
CA GLU A 50 8.17 -9.78 -11.48
C GLU A 50 7.78 -9.73 -10.00
N VAL A 51 8.53 -10.41 -9.13
CA VAL A 51 8.26 -10.41 -7.68
C VAL A 51 8.39 -9.00 -7.09
N LEU A 52 9.42 -8.24 -7.48
CA LEU A 52 9.61 -6.86 -7.01
C LEU A 52 8.49 -5.93 -7.50
N SER A 53 8.13 -6.02 -8.78
CA SER A 53 7.05 -5.19 -9.35
C SER A 53 5.69 -5.51 -8.73
N GLU A 54 5.40 -6.78 -8.50
CA GLU A 54 4.15 -7.23 -7.87
C GLU A 54 4.09 -6.78 -6.41
N LYS A 55 5.23 -6.78 -5.70
CA LYS A 55 5.33 -6.23 -4.34
C LYS A 55 5.02 -4.73 -4.32
N GLU A 56 5.61 -3.95 -5.21
CA GLU A 56 5.36 -2.49 -5.29
C GLU A 56 3.87 -2.21 -5.52
N LYS A 57 3.24 -2.94 -6.43
CA LYS A 57 1.81 -2.83 -6.72
C LYS A 57 0.95 -3.18 -5.49
N GLN A 58 1.25 -4.27 -4.80
CA GLN A 58 0.51 -4.67 -3.60
C GLN A 58 0.65 -3.66 -2.47
N ILE A 59 1.81 -3.02 -2.31
CA ILE A 59 2.01 -1.95 -1.32
C ILE A 59 1.13 -0.75 -1.67
N SER A 60 1.15 -0.30 -2.93
CA SER A 60 0.31 0.82 -3.40
C SER A 60 -1.19 0.54 -3.18
N ASP A 61 -1.67 -0.64 -3.60
CA ASP A 61 -3.09 -1.02 -3.43
C ASP A 61 -3.48 -1.09 -1.94
N LEU A 62 -2.54 -1.46 -1.07
CA LEU A 62 -2.75 -1.49 0.38
C LEU A 62 -2.79 -0.09 0.97
N GLU A 63 -1.89 0.80 0.57
CA GLU A 63 -1.88 2.21 0.98
C GLU A 63 -3.20 2.90 0.61
N ASP A 64 -3.68 2.69 -0.61
CA ASP A 64 -4.97 3.23 -1.07
C ASP A 64 -6.14 2.72 -0.22
N LYS A 65 -6.19 1.41 0.05
CA LYS A 65 -7.23 0.84 0.92
C LYS A 65 -7.16 1.37 2.34
N ILE A 66 -5.96 1.58 2.88
CA ILE A 66 -5.78 2.16 4.21
C ILE A 66 -6.30 3.59 4.22
N ASN A 67 -5.91 4.41 3.23
CA ASN A 67 -6.36 5.80 3.11
C ASN A 67 -7.88 5.89 3.01
N GLU A 68 -8.50 5.07 2.15
CA GLU A 68 -9.97 5.01 2.04
C GLU A 68 -10.63 4.61 3.36
N ASN A 69 -10.08 3.63 4.06
CA ASN A 69 -10.65 3.14 5.32
C ASN A 69 -10.52 4.19 6.42
N VAL A 70 -9.38 4.86 6.52
CA VAL A 70 -9.16 5.97 7.45
C VAL A 70 -10.13 7.11 7.15
N GLU A 71 -10.30 7.49 5.88
CA GLU A 71 -11.24 8.53 5.48
C GLU A 71 -12.69 8.14 5.84
N LYS A 72 -13.09 6.89 5.58
CA LYS A 72 -14.42 6.37 5.95
C LYS A 72 -14.63 6.37 7.46
N VAL A 73 -13.62 6.00 8.24
CA VAL A 73 -13.69 6.01 9.72
C VAL A 73 -13.82 7.45 10.22
N MET A 74 -13.01 8.39 9.71
CA MET A 74 -13.07 9.79 10.11
C MET A 74 -14.44 10.42 9.81
N LYS A 75 -15.02 10.13 8.64
CA LYS A 75 -16.40 10.58 8.31
C LYS A 75 -17.45 10.01 9.25
N LYS A 76 -17.26 8.78 9.74
CA LYS A 76 -18.22 8.09 10.62
C LYS A 76 -18.03 8.41 12.10
N SER A 77 -16.84 8.83 12.53
CA SER A 77 -16.52 9.09 13.94
C SER A 77 -16.95 10.48 14.42
N GLY A 78 -17.64 11.26 13.58
CA GLY A 78 -18.05 12.64 13.92
C GLY A 78 -16.87 13.62 13.96
N VAL A 79 -15.74 13.28 13.35
CA VAL A 79 -14.60 14.18 13.22
C VAL A 79 -14.91 15.17 12.10
N VAL A 80 -14.93 16.46 12.45
CA VAL A 80 -15.13 17.54 11.48
C VAL A 80 -13.92 17.60 10.55
N MET A 81 -14.14 17.40 9.26
CA MET A 81 -13.10 17.55 8.26
C MET A 81 -12.88 19.02 7.91
N LYS A 82 -11.67 19.36 7.43
CA LYS A 82 -11.37 20.72 6.96
C LYS A 82 -12.36 21.19 5.87
N SER A 83 -12.83 20.26 5.04
CA SER A 83 -13.86 20.50 4.03
C SER A 83 -15.18 20.97 4.63
N ASP A 84 -15.57 20.44 5.78
CA ASP A 84 -16.82 20.80 6.46
C ASP A 84 -16.73 22.23 7.00
N ILE A 85 -15.57 22.61 7.54
CA ILE A 85 -15.28 23.97 8.01
C ILE A 85 -15.33 24.95 6.82
N SER A 86 -14.65 24.66 5.72
CA SER A 86 -14.66 25.53 4.54
C SER A 86 -16.05 25.66 3.90
N ALA A 87 -16.88 24.61 3.98
CA ALA A 87 -18.28 24.70 3.54
C ALA A 87 -19.12 25.60 4.45
N LEU A 88 -18.87 25.60 5.76
CA LEU A 88 -19.51 26.50 6.71
C LEU A 88 -19.05 27.95 6.50
N GLU A 89 -17.75 28.19 6.31
CA GLU A 89 -17.19 29.53 6.02
C GLU A 89 -17.86 30.16 4.79
N LYS A 90 -17.98 29.40 3.69
CA LYS A 90 -18.69 29.88 2.49
C LYS A 90 -20.15 30.24 2.75
N LYS A 91 -20.86 29.41 3.51
CA LYS A 91 -22.27 29.71 3.87
C LYS A 91 -22.37 30.95 4.74
N ILE A 92 -21.41 31.18 5.65
CA ILE A 92 -21.36 32.39 6.47
C ILE A 92 -21.13 33.61 5.58
N GLU A 93 -20.17 33.58 4.65
CA GLU A 93 -19.93 34.69 3.72
C GLU A 93 -21.15 35.01 2.84
N GLU A 94 -21.88 33.99 2.37
CA GLU A 94 -23.12 34.18 1.60
C GLU A 94 -24.23 34.82 2.43
N LEU A 95 -24.39 34.40 3.69
CA LEU A 95 -25.35 34.99 4.62
C LEU A 95 -24.98 36.44 4.96
N GLU A 96 -23.70 36.72 5.20
CA GLU A 96 -23.20 38.08 5.47
C GLU A 96 -23.51 39.02 4.29
N LYS A 97 -23.21 38.60 3.06
CA LYS A 97 -23.57 39.36 1.84
C LYS A 97 -25.07 39.60 1.71
N THR A 98 -25.87 38.58 2.03
CA THR A 98 -27.33 38.68 1.98
C THR A 98 -27.85 39.70 2.99
N ILE A 99 -27.35 39.65 4.24
CA ILE A 99 -27.71 40.58 5.31
C ILE A 99 -27.28 42.02 4.94
N GLU A 100 -26.07 42.22 4.42
CA GLU A 100 -25.65 43.55 3.96
C GLU A 100 -26.56 44.09 2.85
N SER A 101 -27.00 43.24 1.92
CA SER A 101 -27.89 43.65 0.83
C SER A 101 -29.29 44.04 1.33
N LEU A 102 -29.77 43.39 2.39
CA LEU A 102 -31.05 43.69 3.04
C LEU A 102 -30.97 44.93 3.92
N SER A 103 -29.83 45.16 4.59
CA SER A 103 -29.59 46.34 5.43
C SER A 103 -29.37 47.63 4.62
N LYS A 104 -29.04 47.54 3.32
CA LYS A 104 -28.84 48.68 2.43
C LYS A 104 -30.11 49.08 1.64
N LYS A 105 -31.23 48.39 1.87
CA LYS A 105 -32.57 48.77 1.40
C LYS A 105 -33.35 49.46 2.51
#